data_AF-A0A0J5QG83-F1
#
_entry.id   AF-A0A0J5QG83-F1
#
_cell.length_a   1.000
_cell.length_b   1.000
_cell.length_c   1.000
_cell.angle_alpha   90.00
_cell.angle_beta   90.00
_cell.angle_gamma   90.00
#
_symmetry.space_group_name_H-M   'P 1'
#
loop_
_entity.id
_entity.type
_entity.pdbx_description
1 polymer ?
#
loop_
_entity_poly.entity_id
_entity_poly.type
_entity_poly.pdbx_seq_one_letter_code
_entity_poly.pdbx_strand_id
1 'polypeptide(L)'
;MLVFGAFGGQPICPECGCVDHYDLKTRQVYKCKGCAKQFSITSGTIFASRKLRVRDILTAIAIFINGAKGYSALQLSRDLGVDYKTAFVLLHKVRESIEAARNAGALSGNVEVDGAYFGVYVKPANEKKDRKDRRKKVHQSGKRQSVIVMRERGGRTLTFCRRG
;
A
#
# COMPACT_ATOMS: atom_id res chain seq x y z
N MET A 1 2.26 -13.15 -4.28
CA MET A 1 2.77 -14.30 -5.06
C MET A 1 3.23 -13.78 -6.41
N LEU A 2 4.51 -13.95 -6.77
CA LEU A 2 5.00 -13.61 -8.13
C LEU A 2 4.64 -14.78 -9.08
N VAL A 3 4.47 -14.50 -10.37
CA VAL A 3 3.92 -15.44 -11.38
C VAL A 3 4.75 -16.74 -11.54
N PHE A 4 5.97 -16.81 -10.99
CA PHE A 4 6.82 -18.01 -10.99
C PHE A 4 6.68 -18.93 -9.77
N GLY A 5 6.03 -18.48 -8.69
CA GLY A 5 6.12 -19.14 -7.39
C GLY A 5 5.29 -20.42 -7.25
N ALA A 6 4.36 -20.69 -8.16
CA ALA A 6 3.42 -21.81 -8.00
C ALA A 6 3.90 -23.14 -8.62
N PHE A 7 4.87 -23.13 -9.55
CA PHE A 7 5.27 -24.33 -10.30
C PHE A 7 6.77 -24.36 -10.63
N GLY A 8 7.62 -24.55 -9.62
CA GLY A 8 9.05 -24.84 -9.83
C GLY A 8 9.85 -23.73 -10.53
N GLY A 9 9.38 -22.48 -10.52
CA GLY A 9 10.08 -21.34 -11.11
C GLY A 9 9.80 -21.07 -12.59
N GLN A 10 8.88 -21.79 -13.24
CA GLN A 10 8.53 -21.55 -14.65
C GLN A 10 7.42 -20.50 -14.80
N PRO A 11 7.48 -19.61 -15.83
CA PRO A 11 6.45 -18.59 -16.04
C PRO A 11 5.20 -19.22 -16.63
N ILE A 12 4.08 -19.06 -15.92
CA ILE A 12 2.77 -19.51 -16.39
C ILE A 12 1.94 -18.31 -16.81
N CYS A 13 1.24 -18.43 -17.93
CA CYS A 13 0.33 -17.40 -18.36
C CYS A 13 -0.84 -17.27 -17.36
N PRO A 14 -1.08 -16.08 -16.77
CA PRO A 14 -2.16 -15.89 -15.78
C PRO A 14 -3.57 -15.99 -16.38
N GLU A 15 -3.69 -16.00 -17.70
CA GLU A 15 -4.97 -15.97 -18.42
C GLU A 15 -5.44 -17.35 -18.86
N CYS A 16 -4.52 -18.19 -19.34
CA CYS A 16 -4.85 -19.51 -19.88
C CYS A 16 -4.11 -20.66 -19.19
N GLY A 17 -3.24 -20.40 -18.21
CA GLY A 17 -2.50 -21.44 -17.48
C GLY A 17 -1.41 -22.16 -18.30
N CYS A 18 -1.16 -21.74 -19.54
CA CYS A 18 -0.15 -22.36 -20.40
C CYS A 18 1.28 -22.03 -19.91
N VAL A 19 2.14 -23.04 -19.89
CA VAL A 19 3.56 -22.96 -19.49
C VAL A 19 4.45 -22.54 -20.66
N ASP A 20 4.00 -22.79 -21.88
CA ASP A 20 4.72 -22.48 -23.10
C ASP A 20 4.67 -21.00 -23.45
N HIS A 21 5.85 -20.39 -23.60
CA HIS A 21 5.99 -18.95 -23.82
C HIS A 21 7.22 -18.61 -24.67
N TYR A 22 7.19 -17.42 -25.26
CA TYR A 22 8.34 -16.76 -25.87
C TYR A 22 8.89 -15.69 -24.93
N ASP A 23 10.21 -15.64 -24.78
CA ASP A 23 10.88 -14.60 -24.00
C ASP A 23 11.22 -13.38 -24.87
N LEU A 24 10.56 -12.25 -24.60
CA LEU A 24 10.89 -10.97 -25.23
C LEU A 24 11.97 -10.29 -24.39
N LYS A 25 13.23 -10.68 -24.65
CA LYS A 25 14.43 -10.21 -23.94
C LYS A 25 14.55 -8.68 -23.84
N THR A 26 14.05 -7.95 -24.84
CA THR A 26 14.12 -6.48 -24.89
C THR A 26 13.27 -5.78 -23.83
N ARG A 27 12.22 -6.42 -23.31
CA ARG A 27 11.27 -5.81 -22.36
C ARG A 27 11.09 -6.57 -21.04
N GLN A 28 11.77 -7.72 -20.86
CA GLN A 28 11.57 -8.62 -19.72
C GLN A 28 10.10 -9.07 -19.57
N VAL A 29 9.48 -9.40 -20.70
CA VAL A 29 8.07 -9.80 -20.80
C VAL A 29 8.00 -11.14 -21.53
N TYR A 30 7.08 -11.99 -21.11
CA TYR A 30 6.79 -13.27 -21.75
C TYR A 30 5.55 -13.14 -22.63
N LYS A 31 5.59 -13.74 -23.82
CA LYS A 31 4.42 -13.86 -24.68
C LYS A 31 3.95 -15.31 -24.67
N CYS A 32 2.73 -15.56 -24.21
CA CYS A 32 2.18 -16.91 -24.16
C CYS A 32 1.98 -17.49 -25.57
N LYS A 33 2.29 -18.78 -25.78
CA LYS A 33 2.03 -19.46 -27.06
C LYS A 33 0.55 -19.79 -27.26
N GLY A 34 -0.20 -20.07 -26.19
CA GLY A 34 -1.62 -20.43 -26.26
C GLY A 34 -2.56 -19.26 -26.55
N CYS A 35 -2.43 -18.16 -25.80
CA CYS A 35 -3.36 -17.01 -25.91
C CYS A 35 -2.73 -15.76 -26.56
N ALA A 36 -1.46 -15.82 -26.97
CA ALA A 36 -0.68 -14.70 -27.53
C ALA A 36 -0.56 -13.43 -26.65
N LYS A 37 -1.15 -13.41 -25.45
CA LYS A 37 -1.07 -12.30 -24.49
C LYS A 37 0.34 -12.19 -23.89
N GLN A 38 0.71 -10.94 -23.58
CA GLN A 38 1.96 -10.61 -22.92
C GLN A 38 1.78 -10.52 -21.40
N PHE A 39 2.70 -11.12 -20.66
CA PHE A 39 2.70 -11.08 -19.20
C PHE A 39 4.12 -10.98 -18.64
N SER A 40 4.22 -10.45 -17.43
CA SER A 40 5.47 -10.26 -16.71
C SER A 40 5.41 -10.99 -15.37
N ILE A 41 6.55 -11.03 -14.69
CA ILE A 41 6.73 -11.60 -13.36
C ILE A 41 5.72 -11.07 -12.32
N THR A 42 5.30 -9.80 -12.47
CA THR A 42 4.36 -9.13 -11.56
C THR A 42 2.96 -8.97 -12.15
N SER A 43 2.67 -9.59 -13.31
CA SER A 43 1.32 -9.59 -13.86
C SER A 43 0.36 -10.26 -12.88
N GLY A 44 -0.82 -9.66 -12.68
CA GLY A 44 -1.79 -10.12 -11.68
C GLY A 44 -1.47 -9.73 -10.23
N THR A 45 -0.43 -8.92 -9.98
CA THR A 45 -0.11 -8.40 -8.64
C THR A 45 -0.28 -6.89 -8.56
N ILE A 46 -0.28 -6.32 -7.35
CA ILE A 46 -0.31 -4.87 -7.11
C ILE A 46 0.88 -4.14 -7.78
N PHE A 47 1.97 -4.87 -8.04
CA PHE A 47 3.16 -4.38 -8.76
C PHE A 47 3.10 -4.61 -10.28
N ALA A 48 1.93 -4.87 -10.85
CA ALA A 48 1.74 -4.91 -12.30
C ALA A 48 2.12 -3.56 -12.95
N SER A 49 2.58 -3.63 -14.20
CA SER A 49 2.98 -2.47 -15.02
C SER A 49 4.00 -1.53 -14.35
N ARG A 50 4.91 -2.11 -13.56
CA ARG A 50 6.00 -1.37 -12.91
C ARG A 50 7.05 -0.93 -13.93
N LYS A 51 7.64 0.24 -13.71
CA LYS A 51 8.84 0.70 -14.42
C LYS A 51 10.14 0.34 -13.69
N LEU A 52 10.05 0.05 -12.38
CA LEU A 52 11.18 -0.36 -11.55
C LEU A 52 11.52 -1.85 -11.76
N ARG A 53 12.80 -2.18 -11.55
CA ARG A 53 13.25 -3.59 -11.58
C ARG A 53 12.63 -4.33 -10.39
N VAL A 54 12.45 -5.65 -10.52
CA VAL A 54 11.90 -6.47 -9.41
C VAL A 54 12.78 -6.32 -8.16
N ARG A 55 14.10 -6.33 -8.34
CA ARG A 55 15.08 -6.21 -7.26
C ARG A 55 14.84 -4.94 -6.42
N ASP A 56 14.62 -3.81 -7.06
CA ASP A 56 14.42 -2.53 -6.37
C ASP A 56 13.11 -2.53 -5.55
N ILE A 57 12.06 -3.18 -6.07
CA ILE A 57 10.81 -3.35 -5.33
C ILE A 57 11.01 -4.25 -4.11
N LEU A 58 11.75 -5.36 -4.25
CA LEU A 58 12.04 -6.25 -3.13
C LEU A 58 12.87 -5.56 -2.06
N THR A 59 13.88 -4.78 -2.46
CA THR A 59 14.67 -3.94 -1.54
C THR A 59 13.77 -2.93 -0.81
N ALA A 60 12.88 -2.26 -1.53
CA ALA A 60 11.95 -1.31 -0.93
C ALA A 60 11.03 -1.94 0.12
N ILE A 61 10.54 -3.16 -0.16
CA ILE A 61 9.71 -3.94 0.79
C ILE A 61 10.53 -4.31 2.03
N ALA A 62 11.77 -4.79 1.86
CA ALA A 62 12.65 -5.14 2.96
C ALA A 62 12.95 -3.94 3.87
N ILE A 63 13.28 -2.78 3.28
CA ILE A 63 13.50 -1.53 4.02
C ILE A 63 12.22 -1.12 4.77
N PHE A 64 11.06 -1.23 4.13
CA PHE A 64 9.79 -0.85 4.73
C PHE A 64 9.45 -1.71 5.96
N ILE A 65 9.64 -3.03 5.88
CA ILE A 65 9.34 -3.97 6.98
C ILE A 65 10.31 -3.76 8.16
N ASN A 66 11.57 -3.48 7.88
CA ASN A 66 12.56 -3.19 8.93
C ASN A 66 12.33 -1.84 9.64
N GLY A 67 11.49 -0.96 9.08
CA GLY A 67 11.17 0.34 9.65
C GLY A 67 10.13 0.26 10.78
N ALA A 68 10.56 0.38 12.04
CA ALA A 68 9.70 0.28 13.22
C ALA A 68 8.53 1.30 13.29
N LYS A 69 8.64 2.45 12.60
CA LYS A 69 7.61 3.54 12.61
C LYS A 69 7.04 3.84 11.22
N GLY A 70 7.22 2.91 10.28
CA GLY A 70 6.96 3.15 8.86
C GLY A 70 8.04 3.99 8.19
N TYR A 71 8.08 3.97 6.87
CA TYR A 71 9.11 4.64 6.08
C TYR A 71 8.58 5.88 5.35
N SER A 72 9.34 6.99 5.39
CA SER A 72 8.99 8.19 4.63
C SER A 72 9.37 8.01 3.15
N ALA A 73 8.58 8.58 2.25
CA ALA A 73 8.85 8.50 0.81
C ALA A 73 10.17 9.20 0.42
N LEU A 74 10.52 10.26 1.13
CA LEU A 74 11.77 10.97 0.90
C LEU A 74 12.99 10.13 1.31
N GLN A 75 12.89 9.41 2.43
CA GLN A 75 13.97 8.53 2.87
C GLN A 75 14.10 7.33 1.94
N LEU A 76 12.98 6.72 1.52
CA LEU A 76 13.00 5.61 0.57
C LEU A 76 13.63 6.02 -0.78
N SER A 77 13.33 7.25 -1.22
CA SER A 77 13.91 7.83 -2.44
C SER A 77 15.44 7.93 -2.34
N ARG A 78 15.98 8.30 -1.17
CA ARG A 78 17.43 8.36 -0.93
C ARG A 78 18.07 6.98 -0.93
N ASP A 79 17.45 6.01 -0.27
CA ASP A 79 18.03 4.67 -0.13
C ASP A 79 18.01 3.87 -1.43
N LEU A 80 16.97 4.06 -2.25
CA LEU A 80 16.85 3.41 -3.56
C LEU A 80 17.48 4.21 -4.71
N GLY A 81 17.82 5.48 -4.49
CA GLY A 81 18.29 6.38 -5.55
C GLY A 81 17.26 6.66 -6.63
N VAL A 82 15.96 6.71 -6.28
CA VAL A 82 14.85 6.93 -7.22
C VAL A 82 14.18 8.28 -6.98
N ASP A 83 13.48 8.81 -7.98
CA ASP A 83 12.70 10.03 -7.81
C ASP A 83 11.64 9.89 -6.70
N TYR A 84 11.40 10.97 -5.97
CA TYR A 84 10.44 11.02 -4.87
C TYR A 84 9.06 10.51 -5.28
N LYS A 85 8.58 10.89 -6.48
CA LYS A 85 7.24 10.48 -6.95
C LYS A 85 7.16 8.96 -7.13
N THR A 86 8.27 8.34 -7.54
CA THR A 86 8.34 6.89 -7.72
C THR A 86 8.34 6.18 -6.37
N ALA A 87 9.15 6.65 -5.42
CA ALA A 87 9.15 6.13 -4.04
C ALA A 87 7.78 6.28 -3.36
N PHE A 88 7.11 7.42 -3.59
CA PHE A 88 5.77 7.69 -3.07
C PHE A 88 4.75 6.66 -3.57
N VAL A 89 4.63 6.48 -4.89
CA VAL A 89 3.71 5.51 -5.49
C VAL A 89 4.03 4.08 -5.02
N LEU A 90 5.32 3.73 -4.92
CA LEU A 90 5.74 2.41 -4.46
C LEU A 90 5.32 2.14 -3.02
N LEU A 91 5.53 3.09 -2.10
CA LEU A 91 5.09 2.96 -0.71
C LEU A 91 3.58 2.83 -0.59
N HIS A 92 2.82 3.56 -1.40
CA HIS A 92 1.36 3.44 -1.41
C HIS A 92 0.91 2.04 -1.83
N LYS A 93 1.52 1.47 -2.88
CA LYS A 93 1.28 0.08 -3.29
C LYS A 93 1.61 -0.94 -2.19
N VAL A 94 2.71 -0.74 -1.46
CA VAL A 94 3.08 -1.61 -0.34
C VAL A 94 2.04 -1.52 0.78
N ARG A 95 1.63 -0.31 1.18
CA ARG A 95 0.60 -0.13 2.22
C ARG A 95 -0.74 -0.72 1.81
N GLU A 96 -1.15 -0.54 0.56
CA GLU A 96 -2.36 -1.13 0.01
C GLU A 96 -2.28 -2.67 0.02
N SER A 97 -1.12 -3.24 -0.30
CA SER A 97 -0.92 -4.70 -0.23
C SER A 97 -1.06 -5.26 1.19
N ILE A 98 -0.61 -4.51 2.19
CA ILE A 98 -0.76 -4.88 3.61
C ILE A 98 -2.23 -4.80 4.01
N GLU A 99 -2.94 -3.76 3.57
CA GLU A 99 -4.37 -3.60 3.87
C GLU A 99 -5.21 -4.70 3.21
N ALA A 100 -4.92 -5.01 1.94
CA ALA A 100 -5.56 -6.11 1.22
C ALA A 100 -5.31 -7.47 1.90
N ALA A 101 -4.11 -7.69 2.44
CA ALA A 101 -3.78 -8.90 3.20
C ALA A 101 -4.47 -8.94 4.58
N ARG A 102 -4.79 -7.78 5.18
CA ARG A 102 -5.46 -7.66 6.48
C ARG A 102 -6.97 -7.83 6.41
N ASN A 103 -7.60 -7.49 5.28
CA ASN A 103 -9.03 -7.63 5.05
C ASN A 103 -9.44 -9.10 4.89
N ALA A 104 -9.48 -9.82 6.03
CA ALA A 104 -9.78 -11.24 6.11
C ALA A 104 -11.10 -11.55 6.84
N GLY A 105 -12.04 -10.60 6.86
CA GLY A 105 -13.37 -10.76 7.47
C GLY A 105 -13.61 -9.85 8.69
N ALA A 106 -14.77 -10.05 9.34
CA ALA A 106 -15.15 -9.31 10.54
C ALA A 106 -14.29 -9.70 11.76
N LEU A 107 -14.07 -8.76 12.67
CA LEU A 107 -13.44 -9.04 13.97
C LEU A 107 -14.41 -9.83 14.85
N SER A 108 -13.88 -10.73 15.68
CA SER A 108 -14.64 -11.55 16.63
C SER A 108 -14.22 -11.30 18.08
N GLY A 109 -15.06 -11.72 19.03
CA GLY A 109 -14.72 -11.67 20.46
C GLY A 109 -14.59 -10.25 21.03
N ASN A 110 -13.59 -10.05 21.88
CA ASN A 110 -13.35 -8.77 22.56
C ASN A 110 -12.55 -7.83 21.65
N VAL A 111 -13.21 -6.77 21.18
CA VAL A 111 -12.63 -5.76 20.30
C VAL A 111 -12.50 -4.43 21.04
N GLU A 112 -11.28 -3.90 21.05
CA GLU A 112 -10.97 -2.57 21.55
C GLU A 112 -11.00 -1.58 20.37
N VAL A 113 -11.71 -0.46 20.54
CA VAL A 113 -11.90 0.55 19.49
C VAL A 113 -11.32 1.87 19.96
N ASP A 114 -10.42 2.44 19.17
CA ASP A 114 -9.85 3.77 19.38
C ASP A 114 -10.09 4.64 18.14
N GLY A 115 -10.17 5.96 18.34
CA GLY A 115 -10.50 6.93 17.30
C GLY A 115 -9.65 8.18 17.40
N ALA A 116 -8.95 8.52 16.33
CA ALA A 116 -8.19 9.75 16.19
C ALA A 116 -8.77 10.62 15.06
N TYR A 117 -8.62 11.94 15.18
CA TYR A 117 -9.08 12.87 14.15
C TYR A 117 -7.91 13.64 13.56
N PHE A 118 -7.82 13.66 12.23
CA PHE A 118 -6.76 14.28 11.45
C PHE A 118 -7.34 15.33 10.48
N GLY A 119 -6.63 16.43 10.24
CA GLY A 119 -7.10 17.50 9.35
C GLY A 119 -6.23 18.75 9.40
N VAL A 120 -6.33 19.60 8.37
CA VAL A 120 -5.47 20.78 8.21
C VAL A 120 -5.80 21.83 9.27
N TYR A 121 -4.88 21.97 10.19
CA TYR A 121 -4.83 22.98 11.24
C TYR A 121 -4.06 24.20 10.70
N VAL A 122 -4.74 25.32 10.50
CA VAL A 122 -4.08 26.63 10.49
C VAL A 122 -4.03 27.09 11.95
N LYS A 123 -2.83 27.22 12.51
CA LYS A 123 -2.61 27.72 13.87
C LYS A 123 -2.96 29.21 13.91
N PRO A 124 -4.02 29.64 14.62
CA PRO A 124 -4.22 31.06 14.86
C PRO A 124 -3.17 31.58 15.84
N ALA A 125 -3.01 32.90 15.90
CA ALA A 125 -2.20 33.56 16.92
C ALA A 125 -2.62 33.12 18.33
N ASN A 126 -1.64 33.03 19.25
CA ASN A 126 -1.80 32.54 20.63
C ASN A 126 -2.51 33.55 21.56
N GLU A 127 -3.52 34.27 21.09
CA GLU A 127 -4.28 35.18 21.94
C GLU A 127 -5.41 34.43 22.67
N LYS A 128 -5.56 34.65 23.98
CA LYS A 128 -6.54 33.93 24.83
C LYS A 128 -7.99 34.16 24.36
N LYS A 129 -8.27 35.34 23.80
CA LYS A 129 -9.56 35.76 23.23
C LYS A 129 -9.97 34.95 21.98
N ASP A 130 -9.00 34.41 21.25
CA ASP A 130 -9.23 33.68 19.99
C ASP A 130 -9.28 32.15 20.16
N ARG A 131 -9.26 31.66 21.41
CA ARG A 131 -9.39 30.23 21.73
C ARG A 131 -10.81 29.74 21.46
N LYS A 132 -11.03 29.20 20.27
CA LYS A 132 -12.28 28.52 19.89
C LYS A 132 -12.24 27.04 20.30
N ASP A 133 -13.30 26.54 20.94
CA ASP A 133 -13.51 25.10 21.16
C ASP A 133 -13.90 24.42 19.85
N ARG A 134 -12.93 23.77 19.22
CA ARG A 134 -13.08 23.22 17.85
C ARG A 134 -13.79 21.87 17.81
N ARG A 135 -14.23 21.33 18.95
CA ARG A 135 -15.11 20.15 18.97
C ARG A 135 -16.52 20.49 18.48
N LYS A 136 -16.97 21.73 18.69
CA LYS A 136 -18.29 22.21 18.27
C LYS A 136 -18.42 22.21 16.74
N LYS A 137 -19.56 21.73 16.24
CA LYS A 137 -19.89 21.61 14.80
C LYS A 137 -19.66 22.92 14.02
N VAL A 138 -19.95 24.06 14.65
CA VAL A 138 -19.80 25.42 14.09
C VAL A 138 -18.35 25.77 13.74
N HIS A 139 -17.36 25.12 14.37
CA HIS A 139 -15.94 25.39 14.17
C HIS A 139 -15.23 24.30 13.36
N GLN A 140 -15.97 23.36 12.79
CA GLN A 140 -15.43 22.30 11.95
C GLN A 140 -15.45 22.72 10.47
N SER A 141 -14.32 22.51 9.78
CA SER A 141 -14.15 22.90 8.38
C SER A 141 -14.70 21.90 7.36
N GLY A 142 -15.34 20.80 7.81
CA GLY A 142 -15.78 19.68 6.96
C GLY A 142 -14.65 18.91 6.26
N LYS A 143 -13.39 19.27 6.53
CA LYS A 143 -12.20 18.60 5.98
C LYS A 143 -11.52 17.69 7.01
N ARG A 144 -12.19 17.43 8.14
CA ARG A 144 -11.68 16.60 9.23
C ARG A 144 -11.91 15.14 8.85
N GLN A 145 -10.86 14.34 8.93
CA GLN A 145 -10.92 12.90 8.75
C GLN A 145 -10.90 12.26 10.13
N SER A 146 -11.83 11.35 10.40
CA SER A 146 -11.74 10.45 11.53
C SER A 146 -11.08 9.14 11.07
N VAL A 147 -10.10 8.69 11.83
CA VAL A 147 -9.48 7.39 11.68
C VAL A 147 -9.87 6.58 12.90
N ILE A 148 -10.58 5.49 12.67
CA ILE A 148 -11.05 4.56 13.68
C ILE A 148 -10.20 3.30 13.54
N VAL A 149 -9.62 2.85 14.64
CA VAL A 149 -8.82 1.64 14.72
C VAL A 149 -9.55 0.65 15.62
N MET A 150 -9.79 -0.55 15.13
CA MET A 150 -10.44 -1.63 15.87
C MET A 150 -9.45 -2.78 16.00
N ARG A 151 -9.20 -3.26 17.20
CA ARG A 151 -8.24 -4.35 17.47
C ARG A 151 -8.88 -5.45 18.30
N GLU A 152 -8.80 -6.68 17.82
CA GLU A 152 -9.13 -7.88 18.58
C GLU A 152 -7.99 -8.22 19.55
N ARG A 153 -8.32 -8.61 20.79
CA ARG A 153 -7.31 -9.00 21.79
C ARG A 153 -6.51 -10.22 21.32
N GLY A 154 -5.18 -10.06 21.24
CA GLY A 154 -4.28 -11.11 20.71
C GLY A 154 -4.45 -11.37 19.21
N GLY A 155 -5.27 -10.59 18.51
CA GLY A 155 -5.70 -10.85 17.15
C GLY A 155 -5.42 -9.71 16.19
N ARG A 156 -6.33 -9.53 15.24
CA ARG A 156 -6.16 -8.67 14.07
C ARG A 156 -6.53 -7.22 14.39
N THR A 157 -6.07 -6.31 13.53
CA THR A 157 -6.38 -4.88 13.61
C THR A 157 -6.97 -4.42 12.29
N LEU A 158 -8.13 -3.76 12.35
CA LEU A 158 -8.78 -3.12 11.22
C LEU A 158 -8.72 -1.59 11.39
N THR A 159 -8.49 -0.89 10.29
CA THR A 159 -8.43 0.57 10.28
C THR A 159 -9.42 1.14 9.29
N PHE A 160 -10.26 2.07 9.74
CA PHE A 160 -11.26 2.73 8.91
C PHE A 160 -11.05 4.24 8.91
N CYS A 161 -10.93 4.85 7.73
CA CYS A 161 -10.84 6.30 7.60
C CYS A 161 -12.16 6.83 7.02
N ARG A 162 -12.86 7.68 7.79
CA ARG A 162 -14.09 8.34 7.35
C ARG A 162 -13.86 9.85 7.25
N ARG A 163 -14.34 10.44 6.15
CA ARG A 163 -14.49 11.90 6.06
C ARG A 163 -15.76 12.28 6.82
N GLY A 164 -15.61 13.20 7.78
CA GLY A 164 -16.71 13.72 8.61
C GLY A 164 -17.27 15.01 8.06
#